data_AF-A0A7Z9PZD1-F1
#
_entry.id   AF-A0A7Z9PZD1-F1
#
_cell.length_a   1.000
_cell.length_b   1.000
_cell.length_c   1.000
_cell.angle_alpha   90.00
_cell.angle_beta   90.00
_cell.angle_gamma   90.00
#
_symmetry.space_group_name_H-M   'P 1'
#
loop_
_entity.id
_entity.type
_entity.pdbx_description
1 polymer ?
#
loop_
_entity_poly.entity_id
_entity_poly.type
_entity_poly.pdbx_seq_one_letter_code
_entity_poly.pdbx_strand_id
1 'polypeptide(L)'
;MVPSMPGSTSSPLVPADKDTLMAALHGSGRIAGIDWDLLSLTEDDGSELAPLDSSAVGPEHWLAIAVAIERVYSQYDGFVVLHGTDTLAYTASALSFLLVTLAQPVVVPGSPRPLFFARPAAPPPFL
;
A
#
# COMPACT_ATOMS: atom_id res chain seq x y z
N MET A 1 -7.87 26.36 0.43
CA MET A 1 -6.44 26.29 0.05
C MET A 1 -6.39 25.65 -1.32
N VAL A 2 -6.11 26.44 -2.37
CA VAL A 2 -6.11 25.96 -3.76
C VAL A 2 -4.76 25.27 -4.02
N PRO A 3 -4.71 24.04 -4.52
CA PRO A 3 -3.44 23.40 -4.88
C PRO A 3 -2.73 24.24 -5.93
N SER A 4 -1.45 24.55 -5.70
CA SER A 4 -0.61 25.24 -6.67
C SER A 4 -0.52 24.46 -7.98
N MET A 5 -0.42 25.18 -9.10
CA MET A 5 -0.43 24.65 -10.47
C MET A 5 0.55 23.47 -10.66
N PRO A 6 0.19 22.45 -11.46
CA PRO A 6 1.12 21.39 -11.84
C PRO A 6 2.22 21.99 -12.73
N GLY A 7 3.47 22.01 -12.23
CA GLY A 7 4.63 22.50 -12.98
C GLY A 7 5.61 23.40 -12.22
N SER A 8 5.31 23.81 -10.99
CA SER A 8 6.34 24.48 -10.16
C SER A 8 7.31 23.44 -9.62
N THR A 9 8.61 23.72 -9.71
CA THR A 9 9.71 22.92 -9.12
C THR A 9 9.67 22.87 -7.59
N SER A 10 8.74 23.61 -6.98
CA SER A 10 8.43 23.63 -5.56
C SER A 10 7.22 22.77 -5.17
N SER A 11 6.59 22.06 -6.11
CA SER A 11 5.45 21.20 -5.81
C SER A 11 5.91 19.90 -5.15
N PRO A 12 5.48 19.57 -3.92
CA PRO A 12 5.85 18.32 -3.23
C PRO A 12 5.21 17.06 -3.86
N LEU A 13 4.52 17.20 -5.00
CA LEU A 13 3.78 16.15 -5.69
C LEU A 13 4.39 15.82 -7.06
N VAL A 14 5.71 15.99 -7.23
CA VAL A 14 6.38 15.42 -8.42
C VAL A 14 6.20 13.90 -8.38
N PRO A 15 5.69 13.27 -9.45
CA PRO A 15 5.53 11.82 -9.48
C PRO A 15 6.90 11.17 -9.41
N ALA A 16 7.16 10.40 -8.36
CA ALA A 16 8.29 9.51 -8.30
C ALA A 16 8.00 8.30 -9.19
N ASP A 17 8.98 7.87 -9.98
CA ASP A 17 8.93 6.56 -10.64
C ASP A 17 8.95 5.43 -9.59
N LYS A 18 8.63 4.21 -10.03
CA LYS A 18 8.58 3.03 -9.16
C LYS A 18 9.87 2.85 -8.36
N ASP A 19 11.02 3.02 -8.97
CA ASP A 19 12.31 2.75 -8.33
C ASP A 19 12.63 3.82 -7.28
N THR A 20 12.31 5.08 -7.58
CA THR A 20 12.42 6.20 -6.64
C THR A 20 11.45 6.07 -5.46
N LEU A 21 10.21 5.63 -5.71
CA LEU A 21 9.23 5.39 -4.65
C LEU A 21 9.64 4.20 -3.79
N MET A 22 10.07 3.09 -4.41
CA MET A 22 10.56 1.93 -3.68
C MET A 22 11.81 2.31 -2.87
N ALA A 23 12.75 3.10 -3.41
CA ALA A 23 13.88 3.66 -2.66
C ALA A 23 13.48 4.54 -1.47
N ALA A 24 12.42 5.34 -1.61
CA ALA A 24 11.88 6.17 -0.52
C ALA A 24 11.10 5.36 0.52
N LEU A 25 10.52 4.22 0.12
CA LEU A 25 9.76 3.32 0.96
C LEU A 25 10.60 2.15 1.50
N HIS A 26 11.83 1.96 1.02
CA HIS A 26 12.68 0.84 1.42
C HIS A 26 13.09 1.00 2.88
N GLY A 27 12.48 0.17 3.73
CA GLY A 27 12.85 -0.04 5.12
C GLY A 27 11.89 0.63 6.09
N SER A 28 12.47 1.42 6.99
CA SER A 28 11.82 1.99 8.17
C SER A 28 11.85 3.51 8.10
N GLY A 29 10.80 4.19 8.56
CA GLY A 29 10.76 5.64 8.63
C GLY A 29 10.08 6.16 9.90
N ARG A 30 10.22 7.46 10.14
CA ARG A 30 9.55 8.15 11.25
C ARG A 30 8.88 9.42 10.74
N ILE A 31 7.56 9.50 10.87
CA ILE A 31 6.78 10.67 10.44
C ILE A 31 5.79 11.04 11.54
N ALA A 32 5.77 12.31 11.94
CA ALA A 32 4.85 12.83 12.97
C ALA A 32 4.85 12.03 14.29
N GLY A 33 5.99 11.41 14.64
CA GLY A 33 6.14 10.58 15.83
C GLY A 33 5.71 9.12 15.67
N ILE A 34 5.28 8.71 14.48
CA ILE A 34 4.96 7.33 14.13
C ILE A 34 6.19 6.71 13.47
N ASP A 35 6.74 5.67 14.10
CA ASP A 35 7.73 4.79 13.50
C ASP A 35 7.00 3.73 12.65
N TRP A 36 7.46 3.49 11.43
CA TRP A 36 6.84 2.55 10.50
C TRP A 36 7.89 1.75 9.76
N ASP A 37 7.56 0.50 9.44
CA ASP A 37 8.37 -0.38 8.58
C ASP A 37 7.52 -0.87 7.41
N LEU A 38 8.09 -0.87 6.20
CA LEU A 38 7.46 -1.51 5.04
C LEU A 38 7.83 -3.00 5.01
N LEU A 39 6.80 -3.84 5.04
CA LEU A 39 6.92 -5.29 4.96
C LEU A 39 6.35 -5.78 3.63
N SER A 40 7.15 -6.51 2.87
CA SER A 40 6.69 -7.22 1.68
C SER A 40 6.06 -8.56 2.06
N LEU A 41 5.01 -8.96 1.35
CA LEU A 41 4.43 -10.29 1.49
C LEU A 41 5.40 -11.32 0.91
N THR A 42 5.40 -12.51 1.49
CA THR A 42 6.23 -13.64 1.04
C THR A 42 5.34 -14.85 0.78
N GLU A 43 5.72 -15.64 -0.23
CA GLU A 43 5.16 -16.95 -0.51
C GLU A 43 5.61 -17.96 0.56
N ASP A 44 5.01 -19.16 0.55
CA ASP A 44 5.36 -20.23 1.49
C ASP A 44 6.83 -20.67 1.41
N ASP A 45 7.48 -20.49 0.25
CA ASP A 45 8.90 -20.77 0.04
C ASP A 45 9.84 -19.64 0.48
N GLY A 46 9.28 -18.54 1.01
CA GLY A 46 10.01 -17.36 1.47
C GLY A 46 10.40 -16.38 0.36
N SER A 47 10.00 -16.62 -0.89
CA SER A 47 10.19 -15.65 -1.98
C SER A 47 9.25 -14.45 -1.82
N GLU A 48 9.71 -13.26 -2.21
CA GLU A 48 8.91 -12.04 -2.13
C GLU A 48 7.79 -12.05 -3.20
N LEU A 49 6.57 -11.77 -2.76
CA LEU A 49 5.41 -11.74 -3.63
C LEU A 49 5.44 -10.46 -4.47
N ALA A 50 5.51 -10.62 -5.79
CA ALA A 50 5.52 -9.49 -6.71
C ALA A 50 4.19 -8.70 -6.62
N PRO A 51 4.21 -7.36 -6.77
CA PRO A 51 2.98 -6.56 -6.72
C PRO A 51 1.91 -7.11 -7.68
N LEU A 52 0.76 -7.46 -7.12
CA LEU A 52 -0.36 -8.04 -7.85
C LEU A 52 -1.39 -6.96 -8.23
N ASP A 53 -2.05 -7.16 -9.37
CA ASP A 53 -3.24 -6.38 -9.71
C ASP A 53 -4.40 -6.72 -8.77
N SER A 54 -5.14 -5.72 -8.26
CA SER A 54 -6.21 -5.98 -7.30
C SER A 54 -7.29 -6.90 -7.84
N SER A 55 -7.56 -6.91 -9.14
CA SER A 55 -8.55 -7.80 -9.74
C SER A 55 -8.18 -9.29 -9.63
N ALA A 56 -6.90 -9.60 -9.39
CA ALA A 56 -6.40 -10.97 -9.24
C ALA A 56 -6.25 -11.42 -7.77
N VAL A 57 -6.59 -10.57 -6.80
CA VAL A 57 -6.50 -10.91 -5.37
C VAL A 57 -7.59 -11.93 -5.00
N GLY A 58 -7.18 -13.02 -4.38
CA GLY A 58 -8.00 -14.16 -4.00
C GLY A 58 -7.73 -14.71 -2.59
N PRO A 59 -8.37 -15.82 -2.20
CA PRO A 59 -8.27 -16.40 -0.86
C PRO A 59 -6.85 -16.71 -0.38
N GLU A 60 -6.01 -17.24 -1.25
CA GLU A 60 -4.59 -17.52 -0.98
C GLU A 60 -3.83 -16.24 -0.57
N HIS A 61 -4.14 -15.11 -1.21
CA HIS A 61 -3.53 -13.83 -0.91
C HIS A 61 -4.00 -13.27 0.43
N TRP A 62 -5.28 -13.46 0.80
CA TRP A 62 -5.77 -13.02 2.12
C TRP A 62 -5.13 -13.83 3.24
N LEU A 63 -4.90 -15.13 3.03
CA LEU A 63 -4.18 -15.98 3.97
C LEU A 63 -2.73 -15.51 4.11
N ALA A 64 -2.05 -15.20 3.01
CA ALA A 64 -0.69 -14.66 3.04
C ALA A 64 -0.62 -13.35 3.84
N ILE A 65 -1.59 -12.44 3.65
CA ILE A 65 -1.69 -11.20 4.44
C ILE A 65 -1.90 -11.50 5.93
N ALA A 66 -2.83 -12.40 6.26
CA ALA A 66 -3.14 -12.73 7.65
C ALA A 66 -1.93 -13.36 8.37
N VAL A 67 -1.26 -14.31 7.73
CA VAL A 67 -0.05 -14.96 8.25
C VAL A 67 1.10 -13.95 8.40
N ALA A 68 1.28 -13.05 7.43
CA ALA A 68 2.30 -12.02 7.52
C ALA A 68 2.07 -11.10 8.73
N ILE A 69 0.83 -10.65 8.95
CA ILE A 69 0.46 -9.84 10.11
C ILE A 69 0.68 -10.62 11.41
N GLU A 70 0.25 -11.88 11.49
CA GLU A 70 0.41 -12.72 12.68
C GLU A 70 1.87 -12.86 13.10
N ARG A 71 2.79 -13.07 12.14
CA ARG A 71 4.23 -13.23 12.40
C ARG A 71 4.88 -12.01 13.08
N VAL A 72 4.38 -10.82 12.79
CA VAL A 72 4.94 -9.55 13.32
C VAL A 72 4.00 -8.87 14.32
N TYR A 73 2.91 -9.52 14.69
CA TYR A 73 1.82 -8.93 15.47
C TYR A 73 2.30 -8.27 16.77
N SER A 74 3.21 -8.91 17.50
CA SER A 74 3.73 -8.37 18.77
C SER A 74 4.72 -7.20 18.63
N GLN A 75 5.09 -6.81 17.40
CA GLN A 75 6.15 -5.84 17.13
C GLN A 75 5.63 -4.46 16.73
N TYR A 76 4.36 -4.36 16.33
CA TYR A 76 3.76 -3.12 15.81
C TYR A 76 2.45 -2.82 16.52
N ASP A 77 2.05 -1.55 16.64
CA ASP A 77 0.78 -1.17 17.28
C ASP A 77 -0.42 -1.16 16.31
N GLY A 78 -0.18 -1.42 15.02
CA GLY A 78 -1.20 -1.43 13.98
C GLY A 78 -0.61 -1.69 12.60
N PHE A 79 -1.48 -2.01 11.65
CA PHE A 79 -1.09 -2.43 10.30
C PHE A 79 -1.82 -1.63 9.22
N VAL A 80 -1.11 -1.36 8.13
CA VAL A 80 -1.67 -0.77 6.91
C VAL A 80 -1.41 -1.70 5.75
N VAL A 81 -2.47 -2.23 5.13
CA VAL A 81 -2.38 -3.13 3.98
C VAL A 81 -2.61 -2.35 2.70
N LEU A 82 -1.55 -2.10 1.94
CA LEU A 82 -1.64 -1.40 0.66
C LEU A 82 -2.39 -2.26 -0.36
N HIS A 83 -3.51 -1.75 -0.87
CA HIS A 83 -4.39 -2.53 -1.74
C HIS A 83 -5.00 -1.65 -2.85
N GLY A 84 -5.27 -2.25 -4.03
CA GLY A 84 -6.02 -1.61 -5.10
C GLY A 84 -7.53 -1.55 -4.81
N THR A 85 -8.30 -0.84 -5.64
CA THR A 85 -9.74 -0.62 -5.36
C THR A 85 -10.66 -1.75 -5.80
N ASP A 86 -10.26 -2.60 -6.74
CA ASP A 86 -11.20 -3.51 -7.43
C ASP A 86 -11.81 -4.57 -6.50
N THR A 87 -11.00 -5.12 -5.60
CA THR A 87 -11.41 -6.17 -4.65
C THR A 87 -11.29 -5.73 -3.20
N LEU A 88 -11.11 -4.42 -2.94
CA LEU A 88 -10.88 -3.85 -1.60
C LEU A 88 -11.91 -4.31 -0.57
N ALA A 89 -13.20 -4.18 -0.89
CA ALA A 89 -14.29 -4.53 0.01
C ALA A 89 -14.32 -6.03 0.32
N TYR A 90 -13.92 -6.86 -0.65
CA TYR A 90 -13.90 -8.31 -0.51
C TYR A 90 -12.72 -8.74 0.37
N THR A 91 -11.53 -8.19 0.13
CA THR A 91 -10.34 -8.38 0.97
C THR A 91 -10.59 -7.90 2.40
N ALA A 92 -11.14 -6.69 2.60
CA ALA A 92 -11.46 -6.18 3.94
C ALA A 92 -12.47 -7.07 4.68
N SER A 93 -13.48 -7.58 3.97
CA SER A 93 -14.46 -8.50 4.54
C SER A 93 -13.81 -9.82 4.96
N ALA A 94 -13.01 -10.43 4.09
CA ALA A 94 -12.29 -11.67 4.39
C ALA A 94 -11.34 -11.50 5.59
N LEU A 95 -10.54 -10.43 5.60
CA LEU A 95 -9.62 -10.15 6.70
C LEU A 95 -10.35 -9.95 8.03
N SER A 96 -11.56 -9.37 8.04
CA SER A 96 -12.32 -9.22 9.30
C SER A 96 -12.69 -10.56 9.95
N PHE A 97 -12.81 -11.64 9.16
CA PHE A 97 -13.03 -13.00 9.66
C PHE A 97 -11.73 -13.78 9.92
N LEU A 98 -10.64 -13.47 9.20
CA LEU A 98 -9.35 -14.11 9.41
C LEU A 98 -8.62 -13.54 10.65
N LEU A 99 -8.84 -12.26 10.95
CA LEU A 99 -8.15 -11.49 11.99
C LEU A 99 -8.96 -11.34 13.29
N VAL A 100 -9.82 -12.32 13.60
CA VAL A 100 -10.84 -12.26 14.67
C VAL A 100 -10.29 -11.95 16.07
N THR A 101 -9.01 -12.18 16.33
CA THR A 101 -8.38 -11.96 17.65
C THR A 101 -7.43 -10.77 17.70
N LEU A 102 -7.39 -9.91 16.67
CA LEU A 102 -6.50 -8.76 16.67
C LEU A 102 -7.04 -7.61 17.52
N ALA A 103 -6.28 -7.26 18.56
CA ALA A 103 -6.48 -6.05 19.37
C ALA A 103 -5.94 -4.80 18.66
N GLN A 104 -4.99 -4.97 17.74
CA GLN A 104 -4.37 -3.87 16.99
C GLN A 104 -5.17 -3.55 15.71
N PRO A 105 -5.34 -2.27 15.36
CA PRO A 105 -6.08 -1.86 14.17
C PRO A 105 -5.38 -2.30 12.88
N VAL A 106 -6.17 -2.76 11.91
CA VAL A 106 -5.74 -3.04 10.54
C VAL A 106 -6.52 -2.16 9.58
N VAL A 107 -5.81 -1.34 8.80
CA VAL A 107 -6.40 -0.40 7.83
C VAL A 107 -6.05 -0.85 6.42
N VAL A 108 -7.07 -0.97 5.57
CA VAL A 108 -6.89 -1.35 4.16
C VAL A 108 -7.29 -0.16 3.28
N PRO A 109 -6.38 0.78 2.99
CA PRO A 109 -6.67 1.87 2.06
C PRO A 109 -6.76 1.36 0.62
N GLY A 110 -7.78 1.79 -0.10
CA GLY A 110 -7.86 1.61 -1.55
C GLY A 110 -7.28 2.81 -2.28
N SER A 111 -6.42 2.58 -3.27
CA SER A 111 -5.99 3.61 -4.21
C SER A 111 -6.56 3.36 -5.61
N PRO A 112 -7.29 4.32 -6.21
CA PRO A 112 -7.81 4.19 -7.58
C PRO A 112 -6.71 4.35 -8.65
N ARG A 113 -5.46 4.58 -8.22
CA ARG A 113 -4.30 4.67 -9.10
C ARG A 113 -3.21 3.73 -8.58
N PRO A 114 -2.51 3.00 -9.46
CA PRO A 114 -1.36 2.20 -9.05
C PRO A 114 -0.38 3.09 -8.30
N LEU A 115 0.19 2.60 -7.20
CA LEU A 115 1.25 3.30 -6.46
C LEU A 115 2.42 3.69 -7.36
N PHE A 116 2.63 2.93 -8.44
CA PHE A 116 3.70 3.09 -9.41
C PHE A 116 3.32 3.91 -10.66
N PHE A 117 2.10 4.48 -10.72
CA PHE A 117 1.67 5.26 -11.89
C PHE A 117 2.16 6.72 -11.78
N ALA A 118 3.17 7.07 -12.58
CA ALA A 118 3.60 8.45 -12.74
C ALA A 118 2.46 9.31 -13.31
N ARG A 119 2.09 10.39 -12.62
CA ARG A 119 1.09 11.35 -13.14
C ARG A 119 1.61 11.95 -14.46
N PRO A 120 0.91 11.80 -15.59
CA PRO A 120 1.25 12.52 -16.81
C PRO A 120 1.16 14.02 -16.53
N ALA A 121 2.18 14.77 -16.91
CA ALA A 121 2.19 16.23 -16.78
C ALA A 121 1.17 16.83 -17.77
N ALA A 122 -0.03 17.13 -17.28
CA ALA A 122 -1.14 17.79 -17.96
C ALA A 122 -1.72 17.06 -19.21
N PRO A 123 -3.05 17.03 -19.40
CA PRO A 123 -3.61 16.65 -20.70
C PRO A 123 -3.22 17.71 -21.76
N PRO A 124 -2.97 17.32 -23.03
CA PRO A 124 -2.82 18.30 -24.10
C PRO A 124 -4.09 19.15 -24.18
N PRO A 125 -4.00 20.46 -24.45
CA PRO A 125 -5.19 21.30 -24.64
C PRO A 125 -6.00 20.72 -25.80
N PHE A 126 -7.28 20.46 -25.55
CA PHE A 126 -8.23 20.05 -26.58
C PHE A 126 -8.20 21.06 -27.74
N LEU A 127 -7.96 20.56 -28.96
CA LEU A 127 -8.18 21.29 -30.20
C LEU A 127 -9.69 21.46 -30.46
#